data_AF-A0A9D5SU50-F1
#
_entry.id   AF-A0A9D5SU50-F1
#
_cell.length_a   1.000
_cell.length_b   1.000
_cell.length_c   1.000
_cell.angle_alpha   90.00
_cell.angle_beta   90.00
_cell.angle_gamma   90.00
#
_symmetry.space_group_name_H-M   'P 1'
#
loop_
_entity.id
_entity.type
_entity.pdbx_description
1 polymer ?
#
loop_
_entity_poly.entity_id
_entity_poly.type
_entity_poly.pdbx_seq_one_letter_code
_entity_poly.pdbx_strand_id
1 'polypeptide(L)'
;NSIWTFAREKQARYSSMTRDNFLGFGCSATTLLKEQFKINTFSVEEYCKRIESGSLPTSLTIRFTPRQRMVYYLFWTAYSTRVDSRDFERFFGLPLKKMYGFELWLAKALGFVTEEKGVYTMTLRGAFYYHYYENFYTLSYIDKMWGIMRREAFPERIEL
;
A
#
# COMPACT_ATOMS: atom_id res chain seq x y z
N ASN A 1 11.96 -1.01 18.54
CA ASN A 1 10.67 -1.52 18.04
C ASN A 1 10.82 -2.96 17.60
N SER A 2 10.12 -3.88 18.24
CA SER A 2 10.10 -5.29 17.87
C SER A 2 8.79 -5.57 17.12
N ILE A 3 8.89 -6.05 15.87
CA ILE A 3 7.73 -6.43 15.05
C ILE A 3 7.55 -7.94 15.18
N TRP A 4 6.36 -8.36 15.61
CA TRP A 4 6.01 -9.77 15.76
C TRP A 4 4.87 -10.09 14.79
N THR A 5 5.04 -11.13 13.97
CA THR A 5 4.01 -11.57 13.02
C THR A 5 3.72 -13.05 13.23
N PHE A 6 2.44 -13.39 13.37
CA PHE A 6 1.97 -14.76 13.52
C PHE A 6 1.15 -15.14 12.30
N ALA A 7 1.37 -16.35 11.77
CA ALA A 7 0.60 -16.88 10.67
C ALA A 7 0.17 -18.31 10.97
N ARG A 8 -1.09 -18.63 10.61
CA ARG A 8 -1.62 -19.99 10.72
C ARG A 8 -1.08 -20.91 9.62
N GLU A 9 -0.76 -20.35 8.46
CA GLU A 9 -0.30 -21.11 7.29
C GLU A 9 1.22 -21.00 7.13
N LYS A 10 1.88 -22.13 6.86
CA LYS A 10 3.33 -22.20 6.70
C LYS A 10 3.88 -21.36 5.53
N GLN A 11 3.05 -21.06 4.54
CA GLN A 11 3.42 -20.30 3.34
C GLN A 11 2.97 -18.83 3.38
N ALA A 12 2.43 -18.37 4.52
CA ALA A 12 1.96 -17.00 4.63
C ALA A 12 3.11 -16.02 4.42
N ARG A 13 2.92 -15.06 3.50
CA ARG A 13 3.83 -13.93 3.35
C ARG A 13 3.66 -13.00 4.56
N TYR A 14 4.77 -12.73 5.25
CA TYR A 14 4.81 -11.97 6.51
C TYR A 14 4.81 -10.44 6.34
N SER A 15 4.53 -9.93 5.14
CA SER A 15 4.48 -8.49 4.90
C SER A 15 3.03 -8.00 4.82
N SER A 16 2.66 -7.06 5.70
CA SER A 16 1.40 -6.31 5.59
C SER A 16 1.33 -5.52 4.27
N MET A 17 2.48 -5.19 3.69
CA MET A 17 2.57 -4.42 2.45
C MET A 17 2.11 -5.22 1.23
N THR A 18 2.33 -6.55 1.21
CA THR A 18 1.98 -7.40 0.06
C THR A 18 0.64 -8.11 0.21
N ARG A 19 -0.13 -7.79 1.27
CA ARG A 19 -1.47 -8.35 1.46
C ARG A 19 -2.49 -7.56 0.66
N ASP A 20 -3.33 -8.32 -0.04
CA ASP A 20 -4.41 -7.78 -0.85
C ASP A 20 -5.39 -6.95 -0.04
N ASN A 21 -5.85 -7.44 1.11
CA ASN A 21 -6.69 -6.69 2.05
C ASN A 21 -6.36 -7.12 3.49
N PHE A 22 -6.49 -6.22 4.45
CA PHE A 22 -6.27 -6.52 5.86
C PHE A 22 -6.98 -5.53 6.79
N LEU A 23 -7.31 -6.00 8.00
CA LEU A 23 -7.83 -5.18 9.09
C LEU A 23 -6.73 -4.99 10.13
N GLY A 24 -6.53 -3.74 10.55
CA GLY A 24 -5.62 -3.37 11.62
C GLY A 24 -6.37 -2.92 12.86
N PHE A 25 -6.00 -3.48 14.00
CA PHE A 25 -6.55 -3.14 15.31
C PHE A 25 -5.47 -2.49 16.17
N GLY A 26 -5.87 -1.55 17.03
CA GLY A 26 -4.97 -0.78 17.88
C GLY A 26 -4.61 0.59 17.31
N CYS A 27 -3.88 1.36 18.13
CA CYS A 27 -3.40 2.69 17.79
C CYS A 27 -2.44 2.64 16.60
N SER A 28 -2.52 3.63 15.71
CA SER A 28 -1.73 3.72 14.46
C SER A 28 -1.91 2.56 13.46
N ALA A 29 -2.74 1.57 13.78
CA ALA A 29 -2.97 0.44 12.90
C ALA A 29 -3.69 0.89 11.63
N THR A 30 -3.31 0.27 10.51
CA THR A 30 -3.88 0.56 9.20
C THR A 30 -4.80 -0.55 8.75
N THR A 31 -5.81 -0.20 7.96
CA THR A 31 -6.76 -1.13 7.38
C THR A 31 -6.81 -0.87 5.87
N LEU A 32 -6.57 -1.90 5.07
CA LEU A 32 -6.66 -1.87 3.62
C LEU A 32 -7.86 -2.69 3.17
N LEU A 33 -8.84 -2.01 2.58
CA LEU A 33 -10.03 -2.59 1.97
C LEU A 33 -9.95 -2.47 0.44
N LYS A 34 -10.97 -3.01 -0.24
CA LYS A 34 -11.09 -2.94 -1.70
C LYS A 34 -11.06 -1.51 -2.23
N GLU A 35 -11.70 -0.58 -1.53
CA GLU A 35 -11.89 0.80 -2.00
C GLU A 35 -11.38 1.85 -1.01
N GLN A 36 -10.90 1.43 0.16
CA GLN A 36 -10.54 2.35 1.24
C GLN A 36 -9.25 1.93 1.91
N PHE A 37 -8.44 2.92 2.27
CA PHE A 37 -7.35 2.77 3.21
C PHE A 37 -7.62 3.64 4.43
N LYS A 38 -7.56 3.04 5.61
CA LYS A 38 -7.89 3.69 6.88
C LYS A 38 -6.71 3.62 7.82
N ILE A 39 -6.54 4.66 8.63
CA ILE A 39 -5.53 4.72 9.68
C ILE A 39 -6.24 5.07 10.98
N ASN A 40 -6.04 4.26 12.02
CA ASN A 40 -6.54 4.58 13.36
C ASN A 40 -5.75 5.72 13.99
N THR A 41 -6.38 6.43 14.93
CA THR A 41 -5.70 7.47 15.71
C THR A 41 -4.45 6.92 16.41
N PHE A 42 -3.44 7.79 16.58
CA PHE A 42 -2.21 7.44 17.28
C PHE A 42 -2.33 7.69 18.78
N SER A 43 -3.35 8.45 19.21
CA SER A 43 -3.62 8.70 20.63
C SER A 43 -4.33 7.50 21.25
N VAL A 44 -3.72 6.91 22.27
CA VAL A 44 -4.30 5.79 23.04
C VAL A 44 -5.58 6.22 23.74
N GLU A 45 -5.58 7.42 24.32
CA GLU A 45 -6.74 7.96 25.03
C GLU A 45 -7.94 8.09 24.09
N GLU A 46 -7.74 8.70 22.91
CA GLU A 46 -8.80 8.89 21.92
C GLU A 46 -9.24 7.58 21.26
N TYR A 47 -8.31 6.63 21.10
CA TYR A 47 -8.64 5.28 20.65
C TYR A 47 -9.61 4.63 21.64
N CYS A 48 -9.29 4.63 22.94
CA CYS A 48 -10.15 4.04 23.97
C CYS A 48 -11.52 4.73 24.02
N LYS A 49 -11.57 6.07 24.02
CA LYS A 49 -12.83 6.83 23.99
C LYS A 49 -13.73 6.46 22.80
N ARG A 50 -13.16 6.30 21.60
CA ARG A 50 -13.91 5.87 20.41
C ARG A 50 -14.45 4.46 20.58
N ILE A 51 -13.64 3.52 21.07
CA ILE A 51 -14.07 2.14 21.29
C ILE A 51 -15.19 2.06 22.34
N GLU A 52 -15.04 2.75 23.48
CA GLU A 52 -16.03 2.80 24.56
C GLU A 52 -17.36 3.42 24.11
N SER A 53 -17.31 4.42 23.22
CA SER A 53 -18.50 5.04 22.62
C SER A 53 -19.07 4.27 21.42
N GLY A 54 -18.56 3.08 21.10
CA GLY A 54 -19.03 2.25 19.98
C GLY A 54 -18.69 2.83 18.59
N SER A 55 -17.76 3.78 18.53
CA SER A 55 -17.32 4.44 17.30
C SER A 55 -16.00 3.86 16.78
N LEU A 56 -15.81 3.89 15.46
CA LEU A 56 -14.53 3.48 14.88
C LEU A 56 -13.42 4.47 15.27
N PRO A 57 -12.24 4.01 15.71
CA PRO A 57 -11.10 4.87 16.06
C PRO A 57 -10.33 5.37 14.82
N THR A 58 -10.97 5.35 13.64
CA THR A 58 -10.37 5.78 12.38
C THR A 58 -10.15 7.29 12.39
N SER A 59 -8.89 7.69 12.23
CA SER A 59 -8.46 9.07 12.15
C SER A 59 -8.53 9.58 10.71
N LEU A 60 -7.95 8.84 9.77
CA LEU A 60 -7.93 9.21 8.36
C LEU A 60 -8.47 8.08 7.49
N THR A 61 -9.15 8.46 6.41
CA THR A 61 -9.61 7.55 5.37
C THR A 61 -9.30 8.11 3.99
N ILE A 62 -8.54 7.35 3.21
CA ILE A 62 -8.42 7.55 1.76
C ILE A 62 -9.44 6.66 1.08
N ARG A 63 -10.23 7.24 0.17
CA ARG A 63 -11.12 6.50 -0.72
C ARG A 63 -10.47 6.42 -2.09
N PHE A 64 -10.22 5.21 -2.57
CA PHE A 64 -9.58 4.99 -3.85
C PHE A 64 -10.61 5.00 -4.98
N THR A 65 -10.25 5.63 -6.09
CA THR A 65 -10.78 5.22 -7.38
C THR A 65 -10.22 3.83 -7.76
N PRO A 66 -10.89 3.05 -8.62
CA PRO A 66 -10.39 1.75 -9.06
C PRO A 66 -8.95 1.82 -9.60
N ARG A 67 -8.63 2.85 -10.39
CA ARG A 67 -7.29 3.08 -10.94
C ARG A 67 -6.26 3.38 -9.83
N GLN A 68 -6.59 4.19 -8.83
CA GLN A 68 -5.67 4.44 -7.70
C GLN A 68 -5.40 3.16 -6.90
N ARG A 69 -6.43 2.34 -6.65
CA ARG A 69 -6.28 1.07 -5.93
C ARG A 69 -5.35 0.10 -6.66
N MET A 70 -5.41 0.08 -7.99
CA MET A 70 -4.53 -0.71 -8.84
C MET A 70 -3.08 -0.21 -8.81
N VAL A 71 -2.86 1.11 -8.87
CA VAL A 71 -1.51 1.67 -8.72
C VAL A 71 -0.94 1.35 -7.34
N TYR A 72 -1.74 1.48 -6.27
CA TYR A 72 -1.33 1.11 -4.92
C TYR A 72 -0.92 -0.37 -4.84
N TYR A 73 -1.70 -1.27 -5.46
CA TYR A 73 -1.34 -2.68 -5.55
C TYR A 73 -0.02 -2.90 -6.31
N LEU A 74 0.14 -2.24 -7.46
CA LEU A 74 1.33 -2.38 -8.29
C LEU A 74 2.58 -1.86 -7.60
N PHE A 75 2.48 -0.74 -6.87
CA PHE A 75 3.56 -0.21 -6.05
C PHE A 75 4.05 -1.26 -5.06
N TRP A 76 3.19 -1.78 -4.19
CA TRP A 76 3.63 -2.78 -3.21
C TRP A 76 4.06 -4.12 -3.81
N THR A 77 3.43 -4.54 -4.91
CA THR A 77 3.84 -5.77 -5.62
C THR A 77 5.21 -5.59 -6.27
N ALA A 78 5.49 -4.42 -6.84
CA ALA A 78 6.78 -4.06 -7.41
C ALA A 78 7.90 -3.99 -6.38
N TYR A 79 7.59 -3.82 -5.09
CA TYR A 79 8.58 -3.96 -4.01
C TYR A 79 9.23 -5.36 -3.99
N SER A 80 8.51 -6.40 -4.46
CA SER A 80 9.08 -7.74 -4.66
C SER A 80 9.91 -7.88 -5.94
N THR A 81 10.12 -6.79 -6.69
CA THR A 81 10.75 -6.70 -8.01
C THR A 81 10.03 -7.45 -9.13
N ARG A 82 8.87 -8.05 -8.84
CA ARG A 82 8.14 -8.93 -9.76
C ARG A 82 6.64 -8.67 -9.68
N VAL A 83 5.99 -8.52 -10.83
CA VAL A 83 4.54 -8.36 -10.97
C VAL A 83 4.00 -9.42 -11.93
N ASP A 84 3.12 -10.29 -11.45
CA ASP A 84 2.41 -11.25 -12.30
C ASP A 84 1.09 -10.64 -12.80
N SER A 85 0.93 -10.53 -14.12
CA SER A 85 -0.29 -9.97 -14.71
C SER A 85 -1.55 -10.81 -14.40
N ARG A 86 -1.40 -12.11 -14.14
CA ARG A 86 -2.51 -13.02 -13.84
C ARG A 86 -2.99 -12.86 -12.41
N ASP A 87 -2.07 -12.60 -11.47
CA ASP A 87 -2.44 -12.30 -10.07
C ASP A 87 -3.18 -10.96 -10.00
N PHE A 88 -2.70 -9.96 -10.76
CA PHE A 88 -3.38 -8.68 -10.91
C PHE A 88 -4.81 -8.87 -11.46
N GLU A 89 -4.95 -9.63 -12.55
CA GLU A 89 -6.26 -9.86 -13.17
C GLU A 89 -7.20 -10.66 -12.26
N ARG A 90 -6.68 -11.65 -11.53
CA ARG A 90 -7.47 -12.41 -10.54
C ARG A 90 -7.98 -11.50 -9.43
N PHE A 91 -7.18 -10.53 -8.99
CA PHE A 91 -7.56 -9.64 -7.90
C PHE A 91 -8.54 -8.54 -8.35
N PHE A 92 -8.33 -7.95 -9.53
CA PHE A 92 -9.13 -6.81 -10.01
C PHE A 92 -10.23 -7.18 -11.02
N GLY A 93 -10.22 -8.37 -11.58
CA GLY A 93 -11.10 -8.78 -12.67
C GLY A 93 -10.83 -8.05 -13.99
N LEU A 94 -9.67 -7.39 -14.13
CA LEU A 94 -9.28 -6.62 -15.31
C LEU A 94 -7.84 -6.92 -15.71
N PRO A 95 -7.54 -7.12 -17.01
CA PRO A 95 -6.18 -7.37 -17.45
C PRO A 95 -5.26 -6.18 -17.17
N LEU A 96 -4.06 -6.46 -16.65
CA LEU A 96 -3.06 -5.43 -16.36
C LEU A 96 -2.74 -4.55 -17.58
N LYS A 97 -2.55 -5.17 -18.75
CA LYS A 97 -2.26 -4.49 -20.02
C LYS A 97 -3.41 -3.58 -20.49
N LYS A 98 -4.66 -3.87 -20.11
CA LYS A 98 -5.80 -3.02 -20.45
C LYS A 98 -5.76 -1.68 -19.70
N MET A 99 -5.25 -1.69 -18.47
CA MET A 99 -5.21 -0.51 -17.62
C MET A 99 -3.91 0.29 -17.73
N TYR A 100 -2.78 -0.40 -17.87
CA TYR A 100 -1.43 0.19 -17.83
C TYR A 100 -0.51 -0.29 -18.96
N GLY A 101 -1.07 -0.74 -20.09
CA GLY A 101 -0.29 -1.33 -21.17
C GLY A 101 0.73 -0.36 -21.78
N PHE A 102 0.37 0.93 -21.89
CA PHE A 102 1.26 1.95 -22.44
C PHE A 102 2.43 2.23 -21.49
N GLU A 103 2.16 2.40 -20.20
CA GLU A 103 3.17 2.64 -19.16
C GLU A 103 4.12 1.45 -19.04
N LEU A 104 3.61 0.21 -19.11
CA LEU A 104 4.43 -1.00 -19.11
C LEU A 104 5.26 -1.13 -20.38
N TRP A 105 4.71 -0.77 -21.54
CA TRP A 105 5.46 -0.75 -22.80
C TRP A 105 6.61 0.26 -22.73
N LEU A 106 6.36 1.47 -22.22
CA LEU A 106 7.39 2.48 -22.03
C LEU A 106 8.47 2.00 -21.04
N ALA A 107 8.07 1.38 -19.92
CA ALA A 107 9.01 0.81 -18.95
C ALA A 107 9.89 -0.29 -19.56
N LYS A 108 9.35 -1.11 -20.47
CA LYS A 108 10.13 -2.11 -21.23
C LYS A 108 11.08 -1.43 -22.21
N ALA A 109 10.60 -0.45 -22.98
CA ALA A 109 11.40 0.27 -23.98
C ALA A 109 12.59 1.02 -23.34
N LEU A 110 12.41 1.56 -22.13
CA LEU A 110 13.46 2.22 -21.35
C LEU A 110 14.39 1.25 -20.61
N GLY A 111 14.11 -0.06 -20.67
CA GLY A 111 14.91 -1.11 -20.03
C GLY A 111 14.74 -1.18 -18.51
N PHE A 112 13.62 -0.71 -17.96
CA PHE A 112 13.33 -0.80 -16.52
C PHE A 112 12.71 -2.14 -16.12
N VAL A 113 11.98 -2.78 -17.04
CA VAL A 113 11.34 -4.08 -16.78
C VAL A 113 11.51 -5.01 -17.98
N THR A 114 11.65 -6.31 -17.70
CA THR A 114 11.53 -7.38 -18.68
C THR A 114 10.21 -8.10 -18.48
N GLU A 115 9.66 -8.70 -19.54
CA GLU A 115 8.41 -9.45 -19.47
C GLU A 115 8.64 -10.87 -20.02
N GLU A 116 8.34 -11.87 -19.21
CA GLU A 116 8.38 -13.28 -19.61
C GLU A 116 7.07 -13.96 -19.20
N LYS A 117 6.35 -14.54 -20.17
CA LYS A 117 5.09 -15.28 -19.94
C LYS A 117 4.07 -14.53 -19.06
N GLY A 118 3.96 -13.21 -19.24
CA GLY A 118 3.04 -12.36 -18.48
C GLY A 118 3.52 -11.95 -17.09
N VAL A 119 4.78 -12.25 -16.76
CA VAL A 119 5.44 -11.82 -15.53
C VAL A 119 6.40 -10.69 -15.87
N TYR A 120 6.22 -9.55 -15.22
CA TYR A 120 7.11 -8.40 -15.32
C TYR A 120 8.14 -8.47 -14.19
N THR A 121 9.42 -8.45 -14.55
CA THR A 121 10.53 -8.43 -13.60
C THR A 121 11.32 -7.14 -13.78
N MET A 122 11.63 -6.44 -12.69
CA MET A 122 12.46 -5.25 -12.73
C MET A 122 13.91 -5.60 -13.10
N THR A 123 14.51 -4.81 -13.97
CA THR A 123 15.96 -4.84 -14.19
C THR A 123 16.67 -4.17 -12.99
N LEU A 124 17.98 -4.34 -12.87
CA LEU A 124 18.78 -3.61 -11.87
C LEU A 124 18.56 -2.09 -11.95
N ARG A 125 18.48 -1.56 -13.19
CA ARG A 125 18.18 -0.15 -13.43
C ARG A 125 16.78 0.22 -12.95
N GLY A 126 15.77 -0.60 -13.28
CA GLY A 126 14.40 -0.39 -12.83
C GLY A 126 14.27 -0.42 -11.31
N ALA A 127 14.87 -1.40 -10.65
CA ALA A 127 14.89 -1.51 -9.19
C ALA A 127 15.57 -0.31 -8.53
N PHE A 128 16.70 0.15 -9.07
CA PHE A 128 17.39 1.35 -8.56
C PHE A 128 16.49 2.58 -8.58
N TYR A 129 15.88 2.91 -9.72
CA TYR A 129 14.98 4.06 -9.82
C TYR A 129 13.73 3.87 -8.97
N TYR A 130 13.14 2.66 -8.96
CA TYR A 130 11.98 2.37 -8.12
C TYR A 130 12.26 2.64 -6.65
N HIS A 131 13.37 2.13 -6.10
CA HIS A 131 13.76 2.39 -4.71
C HIS A 131 14.12 3.86 -4.47
N TYR A 132 14.70 4.55 -5.45
CA TYR A 132 14.94 5.99 -5.34
C TYR A 132 13.63 6.79 -5.21
N TYR A 133 12.65 6.50 -6.07
CA TYR A 133 11.32 7.14 -6.01
C TYR A 133 10.55 6.75 -4.74
N GLU A 134 10.63 5.49 -4.33
CA GLU A 134 10.01 5.00 -3.11
C GLU A 134 10.56 5.73 -1.88
N ASN A 135 11.89 5.84 -1.74
CA ASN A 135 12.50 6.59 -0.64
C ASN A 135 12.02 8.04 -0.61
N PHE A 136 11.96 8.71 -1.76
CA PHE A 136 11.45 10.08 -1.84
C PHE A 136 9.99 10.17 -1.40
N TYR A 137 9.14 9.24 -1.86
CA TYR A 137 7.73 9.22 -1.52
C TYR A 137 7.49 8.93 -0.03
N THR A 138 8.20 7.95 0.52
CA THR A 138 8.15 7.58 1.94
C THR A 138 8.54 8.76 2.83
N LEU A 139 9.68 9.40 2.56
CA LEU A 139 10.15 10.55 3.33
C LEU A 139 9.25 11.78 3.22
N SER A 140 8.73 12.06 2.02
CA SER A 140 7.98 13.31 1.79
C SER A 140 6.54 13.22 2.31
N TYR A 141 5.91 12.05 2.19
CA TYR A 141 4.48 11.90 2.43
C TYR A 141 4.15 11.13 3.72
N ILE A 142 4.81 10.00 3.95
CA ILE A 142 4.50 9.14 5.10
C ILE A 142 4.99 9.79 6.39
N ASP A 143 6.23 10.28 6.42
CA ASP A 143 6.79 10.92 7.62
C ASP A 143 6.02 12.18 8.01
N LYS A 144 5.64 13.00 7.03
CA LYS A 144 4.81 14.20 7.25
C LYS A 144 3.44 13.82 7.82
N MET A 145 2.76 12.85 7.21
CA MET A 145 1.47 12.35 7.70
C MET A 145 1.57 11.81 9.12
N TRP A 146 2.54 10.94 9.41
CA TRP A 146 2.76 10.37 10.74
C TRP A 146 3.13 11.44 11.76
N GLY A 147 3.92 12.44 11.36
CA GLY A 147 4.27 13.58 12.21
C GLY A 147 3.04 14.37 12.66
N ILE A 148 2.10 14.63 11.74
CA ILE A 148 0.82 15.30 12.06
C ILE A 148 -0.03 14.40 12.96
N MET A 149 -0.22 13.14 12.60
CA MET A 149 -1.06 12.20 13.36
C MET A 149 -0.55 11.91 14.78
N ARG A 150 0.75 12.09 15.04
CA ARG A 150 1.32 12.02 16.40
C ARG A 150 0.92 13.21 17.27
N ARG A 151 0.64 14.37 16.67
CA ARG A 151 0.30 15.60 17.38
C ARG A 151 -1.21 15.81 17.46
N GLU A 152 -1.93 15.40 16.42
CA GLU A 152 -3.36 15.59 16.29
C GLU A 152 -4.05 14.24 16.07
N ALA A 153 -4.97 13.88 16.98
CA ALA A 153 -5.62 12.58 16.97
C ALA A 153 -6.58 12.38 15.78
N PHE A 154 -7.23 13.45 15.31
CA PHE A 154 -8.22 13.45 14.23
C PHE A 154 -8.09 14.72 13.35
N PRO A 155 -7.03 14.82 12.52
CA PRO A 155 -6.87 15.96 11.62
C PRO A 155 -7.98 15.99 10.57
N GLU A 156 -8.60 17.14 10.34
CA GLU A 156 -9.68 17.30 9.35
C GLU A 156 -9.16 17.10 7.91
N ARG A 157 -7.95 17.59 7.62
CA ARG A 157 -7.29 17.47 6.31
C ARG A 157 -5.78 17.51 6.45
N ILE A 158 -5.09 16.72 5.63
CA ILE A 158 -3.64 16.82 5.46
C ILE A 158 -3.35 17.30 4.04
N GLU A 159 -2.74 18.48 3.93
CA GLU A 159 -2.17 18.97 2.67
C GLU A 159 -0.71 18.53 2.59
N LEU A 160 -0.45 17.65 1.62
CA LEU A 160 0.85 17.00 1.44
C LEU A 160 1.75 17.80 0.51
#